data_AF-A0A349VRM2-F1
#
_entry.id   AF-A0A349VRM2-F1
#
_cell.length_a   1.000
_cell.length_b   1.000
_cell.length_c   1.000
_cell.angle_alpha   90.00
_cell.angle_beta   90.00
_cell.angle_gamma   90.00
#
_symmetry.space_group_name_H-M   'P 1'
#
loop_
_entity.id
_entity.type
_entity.pdbx_description
1 polymer ?
#
loop_
_entity_poly.entity_id
_entity_poly.type
_entity_poly.pdbx_seq_one_letter_code
_entity_poly.pdbx_strand_id
1 'polypeptide(L)'
;MNENITKRNELLAQKVIQGLKSRNMTGYYAKNKEKALAIALELIPEGASVTMGGCMSAREIGLIDAISEGDYNFIDRDNYADKRAAMLMAYDADVFLSS
;
A
#
# COMPACT_ATOMS: atom_id res chain seq x y z
N MET A 1 22.77 -8.75 -5.17
CA MET A 1 21.85 -9.39 -4.20
C MET A 1 22.27 -10.85 -4.07
N ASN A 2 22.36 -11.42 -2.87
CA ASN A 2 22.70 -12.84 -2.72
C ASN A 2 21.51 -13.70 -3.19
N GLU A 3 21.76 -14.62 -4.13
CA GLU A 3 20.72 -15.48 -4.73
C GLU A 3 20.02 -16.34 -3.68
N ASN A 4 20.76 -16.84 -2.70
CA ASN A 4 20.20 -17.64 -1.61
C ASN A 4 19.27 -16.81 -0.71
N ILE A 5 19.60 -15.54 -0.48
CA ILE A 5 18.73 -14.63 0.29
C ILE A 5 17.42 -14.39 -0.47
N THR A 6 17.51 -14.15 -1.77
CA THR A 6 16.32 -13.91 -2.61
C THR A 6 15.40 -15.13 -2.62
N LYS A 7 15.96 -16.32 -2.85
CA LYS A 7 15.22 -17.59 -2.85
C LYS A 7 14.63 -17.90 -1.48
N ARG A 8 15.37 -17.65 -0.40
CA ARG A 8 14.87 -17.78 0.98
C ARG A 8 13.65 -16.87 1.21
N ASN A 9 13.73 -15.60 0.82
CA ASN A 9 12.66 -14.63 1.06
C ASN A 9 11.39 -14.99 0.28
N GLU A 10 11.53 -15.47 -0.96
CA GLU A 10 10.40 -15.96 -1.77
C GLU A 10 9.68 -17.13 -1.08
N LEU A 11 10.42 -18.14 -0.61
CA LEU A 11 9.85 -19.28 0.10
C LEU A 11 9.23 -18.88 1.45
N LEU A 12 9.86 -17.95 2.18
CA LEU A 12 9.32 -17.44 3.43
C LEU A 12 8.02 -16.65 3.21
N ALA A 13 7.96 -15.82 2.16
CA ALA A 13 6.77 -15.06 1.83
C ALA A 13 5.57 -15.98 1.58
N GLN A 14 5.76 -17.09 0.86
CA GLN A 14 4.70 -18.08 0.63
C GLN A 14 4.15 -18.66 1.96
N LYS A 15 5.03 -18.97 2.91
CA LYS A 15 4.63 -19.46 4.24
C LYS A 15 3.85 -18.40 5.02
N VAL A 16 4.27 -17.14 4.96
CA VAL A 16 3.56 -16.02 5.61
C VAL A 16 2.19 -15.83 4.98
N ILE A 17 2.08 -15.83 3.65
CA ILE A 17 0.81 -15.69 2.92
C ILE A 17 -0.16 -16.81 3.30
N GLN A 18 0.29 -18.06 3.43
CA GLN A 18 -0.56 -19.15 3.91
C GLN A 18 -1.06 -18.92 5.34
N GLY A 19 -0.21 -18.39 6.23
CA GLY A 19 -0.60 -18.04 7.60
C GLY A 19 -1.55 -16.84 7.70
N LEU A 20 -1.46 -15.89 6.77
CA LEU A 20 -2.42 -14.79 6.62
C LEU A 20 -3.76 -15.31 6.10
N LYS A 21 -3.72 -16.19 5.08
CA LYS A 21 -4.92 -16.79 4.49
C LYS A 21 -5.72 -17.60 5.52
N SER A 22 -5.04 -18.31 6.44
CA SER A 22 -5.72 -19.04 7.52
C SER A 22 -6.46 -18.13 8.52
N ARG A 23 -6.25 -16.81 8.45
CA ARG A 23 -6.90 -15.77 9.26
C ARG A 23 -7.79 -14.85 8.42
N ASN A 24 -8.22 -15.30 7.24
CA ASN A 24 -9.04 -14.54 6.29
C ASN A 24 -8.38 -13.24 5.80
N MET A 25 -7.05 -13.18 5.79
CA MET A 25 -6.29 -12.06 5.21
C MET A 25 -5.66 -12.50 3.89
N THR A 26 -5.85 -11.71 2.83
CA THR A 26 -5.19 -11.95 1.55
C THR A 26 -3.81 -11.31 1.56
N GLY A 27 -2.77 -12.10 1.29
CA GLY A 27 -1.38 -11.63 1.20
C GLY A 27 -0.84 -11.79 -0.22
N TYR A 28 0.01 -10.85 -0.62
CA TYR A 28 0.65 -10.83 -1.94
C TYR A 28 2.17 -10.76 -1.80
N TYR A 29 2.88 -11.33 -2.77
CA TYR A 29 4.34 -11.26 -2.85
C TYR A 29 4.76 -10.55 -4.13
N ALA A 30 5.55 -9.49 -3.99
CA ALA A 30 6.18 -8.79 -5.10
C ALA A 30 7.70 -8.99 -5.04
N LYS A 31 8.29 -9.39 -6.17
CA LYS A 31 9.74 -9.63 -6.28
C LYS A 31 10.55 -8.33 -6.38
N ASN A 32 9.95 -7.26 -6.87
CA ASN A 32 10.56 -5.97 -7.11
C ASN A 32 9.55 -4.84 -6.92
N LYS A 33 10.04 -3.59 -6.92
CA LYS A 33 9.22 -2.40 -6.69
C LYS A 33 8.12 -2.24 -7.73
N GLU A 34 8.38 -2.58 -8.99
CA GLU A 34 7.42 -2.41 -10.09
C GLU A 34 6.23 -3.35 -9.93
N LYS A 35 6.47 -4.60 -9.53
CA LYS A 35 5.38 -5.54 -9.22
C LYS A 35 4.63 -5.14 -7.95
N ALA A 36 5.31 -4.57 -6.95
CA ALA A 36 4.66 -4.10 -5.74
C ALA A 36 3.69 -2.95 -6.04
N LEU A 37 4.13 -1.99 -6.86
CA LEU A 37 3.30 -0.89 -7.34
C LEU A 37 2.08 -1.40 -8.11
N ALA A 38 2.28 -2.29 -9.08
CA ALA A 38 1.19 -2.83 -9.90
C ALA A 38 0.13 -3.55 -9.05
N ILE A 39 0.56 -4.45 -8.14
CA ILE A 39 -0.36 -5.14 -7.23
C ILE A 39 -1.10 -4.14 -6.33
N ALA A 40 -0.41 -3.13 -5.80
CA ALA A 40 -1.05 -2.14 -4.94
C ALA A 40 -2.14 -1.35 -5.69
N LEU A 41 -1.89 -0.93 -6.93
CA LEU A 41 -2.87 -0.22 -7.75
C LEU A 41 -4.06 -1.12 -8.12
N GLU A 42 -3.84 -2.41 -8.42
CA GLU A 42 -4.93 -3.36 -8.69
C GLU A 42 -5.86 -3.58 -7.47
N LEU A 43 -5.37 -3.34 -6.25
CA LEU A 43 -6.14 -3.53 -5.02
C LEU A 43 -6.98 -2.31 -4.63
N ILE A 44 -6.67 -1.13 -5.17
CA ILE A 44 -7.34 0.12 -4.84
C ILE A 44 -8.34 0.42 -5.96
N PRO A 45 -9.65 0.44 -5.69
CA PRO A 45 -10.64 0.78 -6.71
C PRO A 45 -10.44 2.22 -7.21
N GLU A 46 -10.62 2.43 -8.52
CA GLU A 46 -10.67 3.78 -9.09
C GLU A 46 -11.78 4.61 -8.42
N GLY A 47 -11.51 5.89 -8.19
CA GLY A 47 -12.40 6.82 -7.49
C GLY A 47 -12.45 6.64 -5.97
N ALA A 48 -11.79 5.62 -5.40
CA ALA A 48 -11.76 5.40 -3.97
C ALA A 48 -11.09 6.56 -3.22
N SER A 49 -11.56 6.80 -2.00
CA SER A 49 -10.90 7.69 -1.06
C SER A 49 -9.73 6.98 -0.39
N VAL A 50 -8.53 7.55 -0.54
CA VAL A 50 -7.29 6.94 -0.05
C VAL A 50 -6.59 7.89 0.89
N THR A 51 -6.13 7.37 2.02
CA THR A 51 -5.29 8.12 2.95
C THR A 51 -4.09 7.29 3.41
N MET A 52 -3.12 7.93 4.06
CA MET A 52 -1.88 7.29 4.47
C MET A 52 -1.40 7.77 5.84
N GLY A 53 -0.87 6.83 6.63
CA GLY A 53 -0.21 7.08 7.91
C GLY A 53 1.32 7.11 7.83
N GLY A 54 1.91 7.99 7.02
CA GLY A 54 3.38 8.12 6.92
C GLY A 54 4.09 6.88 6.36
N CYS A 55 3.44 6.12 5.47
CA CYS A 55 3.98 4.88 4.89
C CYS A 55 5.14 5.17 3.93
N MET A 56 6.37 5.01 4.41
CA MET A 56 7.58 5.27 3.60
C MET A 56 7.68 4.29 2.43
N SER A 57 7.37 3.01 2.63
CA SER A 57 7.45 2.00 1.57
C SER A 57 6.50 2.31 0.40
N ALA A 58 5.31 2.88 0.66
CA ALA A 58 4.42 3.34 -0.40
C ALA A 58 5.02 4.50 -1.21
N ARG A 59 5.78 5.40 -0.56
CA ARG A 59 6.53 6.45 -1.26
C ARG A 59 7.68 5.85 -2.09
N GLU A 60 8.45 4.91 -1.54
CA GLU A 60 9.60 4.29 -2.21
C GLU A 60 9.23 3.50 -3.48
N ILE A 61 8.04 2.88 -3.51
CA ILE A 61 7.54 2.18 -4.70
C ILE A 61 6.82 3.12 -5.70
N GLY A 62 6.65 4.40 -5.38
CA GLY A 62 5.95 5.38 -6.22
C GLY A 62 4.42 5.30 -6.17
N LEU A 63 3.85 4.62 -5.17
CA LEU A 63 2.40 4.45 -5.05
C LEU A 63 1.69 5.77 -4.71
N ILE A 64 2.30 6.61 -3.88
CA ILE A 64 1.72 7.90 -3.50
C ILE A 64 1.65 8.85 -4.69
N ASP A 65 2.67 8.85 -5.52
CA ASP A 65 2.69 9.66 -6.74
C ASP A 65 1.62 9.17 -7.72
N ALA A 66 1.53 7.85 -7.94
CA ALA A 66 0.51 7.24 -8.80
C ALA A 66 -0.93 7.49 -8.32
N ILE A 67 -1.18 7.50 -7.01
CA ILE A 67 -2.49 7.80 -6.43
C ILE A 67 -2.81 9.30 -6.54
N SER A 68 -1.81 10.17 -6.38
CA SER A 68 -2.00 11.63 -6.46
C SER A 68 -2.25 12.12 -7.89
N GLU A 69 -1.64 11.47 -8.89
CA GLU A 69 -1.81 11.77 -10.32
C GLU A 69 -2.99 11.02 -10.96
N GLY A 70 -3.47 9.95 -10.32
CA GLY A 70 -4.54 9.09 -10.81
C GLY A 70 -5.95 9.59 -10.47
N ASP A 71 -6.94 8.76 -10.80
CA ASP A 71 -8.35 9.02 -10.50
C ASP A 71 -8.69 8.49 -9.09
N TYR A 72 -8.12 9.12 -8.06
CA TYR A 72 -8.37 8.77 -6.65
C TYR A 72 -8.61 10.02 -5.81
N ASN A 73 -9.45 9.88 -4.78
CA ASN A 73 -9.67 10.92 -3.79
C ASN A 73 -8.59 10.83 -2.71
N PHE A 74 -7.39 11.33 -3.01
CA PHE A 74 -6.25 11.25 -2.09
C PHE A 74 -6.32 12.32 -0.99
N ILE A 75 -6.45 11.88 0.25
CA ILE A 75 -6.46 12.72 1.45
C ILE A 75 -5.03 12.81 1.99
N ASP A 76 -4.25 13.73 1.43
CA ASP A 76 -2.89 14.01 1.89
C ASP A 76 -2.90 14.85 3.17
N ARG A 77 -2.71 14.18 4.31
CA ARG A 77 -2.67 14.82 5.63
C ARG A 77 -1.50 15.79 5.81
N ASP A 78 -0.39 15.62 5.10
CA ASP A 78 0.80 16.47 5.25
C ASP A 78 0.62 17.80 4.51
N ASN A 79 -0.06 17.75 3.37
CA ASN A 79 -0.30 18.90 2.49
C ASN A 79 -1.69 19.55 2.67
N TYR A 80 -2.58 18.97 3.48
CA TYR A 80 -3.90 19.56 3.75
C TYR A 80 -3.81 20.83 4.59
N ALA A 81 -4.54 21.87 4.19
CA ALA A 81 -4.56 23.16 4.88
C ALA A 81 -5.06 23.06 6.33
N ASP A 82 -6.16 22.32 6.55
CA ASP A 82 -6.65 21.98 7.89
C ASP A 82 -6.35 20.51 8.23
N LYS A 83 -5.26 20.31 8.97
CA LYS A 83 -4.82 18.98 9.42
C LYS A 83 -5.88 18.25 10.23
N ARG A 84 -6.71 18.98 11.01
CA ARG A 84 -7.76 18.35 11.82
C ARG A 84 -8.89 17.83 10.93
N ALA A 85 -9.32 18.62 9.95
CA ALA A 85 -10.30 18.17 8.98
C ALA A 85 -9.81 16.95 8.19
N ALA A 86 -8.54 16.96 7.73
CA ALA A 86 -7.93 15.81 7.05
C ALA A 86 -7.91 14.55 7.92
N MET A 87 -7.59 14.68 9.21
CA MET A 87 -7.63 13.55 10.14
C MET A 87 -9.04 13.00 10.36
N LEU A 88 -10.08 13.84 10.32
CA LEU A 88 -11.46 13.39 10.40
C LEU A 88 -11.88 12.63 9.13
N MET A 89 -11.58 13.18 7.95
CA MET A 89 -11.87 12.52 6.67
C MET A 89 -11.12 11.20 6.51
N ALA A 90 -9.93 11.06 7.12
CA ALA A 90 -9.17 9.82 7.09
C ALA A 90 -9.90 8.63 7.74
N TYR A 91 -10.85 8.87 8.66
CA TYR A 91 -11.67 7.79 9.24
C TYR A 91 -12.75 7.29 8.27
N ASP A 92 -13.16 8.12 7.31
CA ASP A 92 -14.16 7.79 6.29
C ASP A 92 -13.51 7.29 4.99
N ALA A 93 -12.19 7.12 4.96
CA ALA A 93 -11.47 6.67 3.77
C ALA A 93 -11.77 5.20 3.45
N ASP A 94 -11.95 4.88 2.18
CA ASP A 94 -12.15 3.52 1.67
C ASP A 94 -10.88 2.67 1.83
N VAL A 95 -9.71 3.30 1.64
CA VAL A 95 -8.40 2.64 1.72
C VAL A 95 -7.44 3.42 2.60
N PHE A 96 -6.82 2.72 3.56
CA PHE A 96 -5.78 3.26 4.43
C PHE A 96 -4.44 2.58 4.19
N LEU A 97 -3.44 3.34 3.76
CA LEU A 97 -2.08 2.85 3.53
C LEU A 97 -1.23 2.90 4.82
N SER A 98 -0.66 1.75 5.17
CA SER A 98 0.19 1.56 6.35
C SER A 98 1.36 0.61 6.04
N SER A 99 2.46 0.72 6.79
CA SER A 99 3.68 -0.08 6.69
C SER A 99 4.06 -0.68 8.04
#